data_AF-A0AA35TIE6-F1
#
_entry.id   AF-A0AA35TIE6-F1
#
_cell.length_a   1.000
_cell.length_b   1.000
_cell.length_c   1.000
_cell.angle_alpha   90.00
_cell.angle_beta   90.00
_cell.angle_gamma   90.00
#
_symmetry.space_group_name_H-M   'P 1'
#
loop_
_entity.id
_entity.type
_entity.pdbx_description
1 polymer ?
#
loop_
_entity_poly.entity_id
_entity_poly.type
_entity_poly.pdbx_seq_one_letter_code
_entity_poly.pdbx_strand_id
1 'polypeptide(L)'
;MESIGFSSSEVDQIITLLAAILHIGDIEFVSSEEGGGDSATVRNPEVVETVSQLLCLESSAEVSFALTTLRTVTRGEPVDKLYSCSKAAVVRDAAAKALYSRMFQWIVSRINTHLQPRDNYSRSKLSVTEDHLNIGILDIFGFENFEANSFEQFCINLANEQLQQYFNHQIFAMEKLECAKEGVDDLDISYTDNTPVIDLFLARPIGLLCLLDEQCKGLNGSEKAFVQRSRESFNKHQCFAPHRGNALEFTISHYAGDVTYEIEGFIEKNRDSLPEPVADALRFTSLQLL
;
A
#
# COMPACT_ATOMS: atom_id res chain seq x y z
N MET A 1 5.83 12.79 -21.44
CA MET A 1 4.54 12.10 -21.67
C MET A 1 4.17 12.09 -23.15
N GLU A 2 4.29 13.21 -23.86
CA GLU A 2 4.02 13.26 -25.31
C GLU A 2 4.84 12.24 -26.12
N SER A 3 6.13 12.08 -25.83
CA SER A 3 7.00 11.08 -26.51
C SER A 3 6.56 9.63 -26.30
N ILE A 4 5.77 9.35 -25.27
CA ILE A 4 5.23 8.01 -24.95
C ILE A 4 3.81 7.82 -25.56
N GLY A 5 3.26 8.86 -26.20
CA GLY A 5 1.97 8.80 -26.88
C GLY A 5 0.77 9.27 -26.07
N PHE A 6 0.99 10.04 -25.00
CA PHE A 6 -0.09 10.74 -24.30
C PHE A 6 -0.51 11.98 -25.09
N SER A 7 -1.81 12.16 -25.28
CA SER A 7 -2.40 13.38 -25.86
C SER A 7 -2.38 14.53 -24.85
N SER A 8 -2.45 15.77 -25.34
CA SER A 8 -2.51 16.96 -24.47
C SER A 8 -3.69 16.90 -23.50
N SER A 9 -4.86 16.43 -23.95
CA SER A 9 -6.04 16.26 -23.08
C SER A 9 -5.81 15.24 -21.95
N GLU A 10 -5.10 14.14 -22.22
CA GLU A 10 -4.76 13.17 -21.17
C GLU A 10 -3.79 13.77 -20.15
N VAL A 11 -2.80 14.56 -20.61
CA VAL A 11 -1.86 15.26 -19.72
C VAL A 11 -2.58 16.30 -18.87
N ASP A 12 -3.49 17.07 -19.46
CA ASP A 12 -4.29 18.06 -18.73
C ASP A 12 -5.18 17.40 -17.67
N GLN A 13 -5.76 16.23 -17.97
CA GLN A 13 -6.54 15.47 -16.98
C GLN A 13 -5.66 14.94 -15.83
N ILE A 14 -4.43 14.48 -16.11
CA ILE A 14 -3.48 14.07 -15.05
C ILE A 14 -3.15 15.26 -14.14
N ILE A 15 -2.84 16.42 -14.72
CA ILE A 15 -2.50 17.63 -13.96
C ILE A 15 -3.72 18.10 -13.13
N THR A 16 -4.92 18.06 -13.72
CA THR A 16 -6.17 18.39 -13.03
C THR A 16 -6.41 17.48 -11.83
N LEU A 17 -6.18 16.18 -12.00
CA LEU A 17 -6.33 15.20 -10.92
C LEU A 17 -5.29 15.40 -9.82
N LEU A 18 -4.04 15.72 -10.17
CA LEU A 18 -3.01 16.09 -9.19
C LEU A 18 -3.40 17.35 -8.41
N ALA A 19 -3.94 18.37 -9.08
CA ALA A 19 -4.44 19.58 -8.42
C ALA A 19 -5.61 19.26 -7.47
N ALA A 20 -6.53 18.39 -7.87
CA ALA A 20 -7.62 17.93 -7.02
C ALA A 20 -7.10 17.20 -5.77
N ILE A 21 -6.10 16.32 -5.92
CA ILE A 21 -5.46 15.61 -4.79
C ILE A 21 -4.81 16.59 -3.82
N LEU A 22 -4.13 17.62 -4.32
CA LEU A 22 -3.54 18.67 -3.47
C LEU A 22 -4.63 19.40 -2.69
N HIS A 23 -5.70 19.84 -3.35
CA HIS A 23 -6.82 20.52 -2.70
C HIS A 23 -7.58 19.61 -1.72
N ILE A 24 -7.66 18.30 -1.96
CA ILE A 24 -8.21 17.36 -0.98
C ILE A 24 -7.39 17.42 0.32
N GLY A 25 -6.07 17.55 0.23
CA GLY A 25 -5.18 17.71 1.39
C GLY A 25 -5.46 18.95 2.23
N ASP A 26 -6.00 20.01 1.61
CA ASP A 26 -6.35 21.27 2.28
C ASP A 26 -7.72 21.23 2.98
N ILE A 27 -8.52 20.15 2.83
CA ILE A 27 -9.81 20.04 3.50
C ILE A 27 -9.60 19.87 5.01
N GLU A 28 -10.20 20.76 5.80
CA GLU A 28 -10.15 20.76 7.26
C GLU A 28 -11.51 20.42 7.87
N PHE A 29 -11.48 19.80 9.05
CA PHE A 29 -12.68 19.40 9.79
C PHE A 29 -12.74 20.07 11.17
N VAL A 30 -13.95 20.40 11.62
CA VAL A 30 -14.24 20.93 12.96
C VAL A 30 -15.36 20.14 13.62
N SER A 31 -15.34 20.07 14.95
CA SER A 31 -16.39 19.38 15.71
C SER A 31 -17.65 20.25 15.78
N SER A 32 -18.80 19.67 15.43
CA SER A 32 -20.11 20.30 15.57
C SER A 32 -20.75 19.99 16.92
N GLU A 33 -21.29 21.02 17.58
CA GLU A 33 -22.05 20.88 18.82
C GLU A 33 -23.41 20.19 18.60
N GLU A 34 -23.98 20.28 17.40
CA GLU A 34 -25.31 19.70 17.07
C GLU A 34 -25.30 18.17 16.99
N GLY A 35 -24.13 17.55 16.79
CA GLY A 35 -23.95 16.10 16.62
C GLY A 35 -23.42 15.37 17.85
N GLY A 36 -23.51 15.97 19.05
CA GLY A 36 -23.04 15.33 20.29
C GLY A 36 -21.54 15.50 20.59
N GLY A 37 -20.92 16.60 20.13
CA GLY A 37 -19.58 17.06 20.54
C GLY A 37 -18.38 16.39 19.84
N ASP A 38 -18.56 15.21 19.24
CA ASP A 38 -17.50 14.48 18.51
C ASP A 38 -17.88 14.16 17.05
N SER A 39 -18.78 14.97 16.46
CA SER A 39 -19.21 14.82 15.07
C SER A 39 -18.50 15.84 14.17
N ALA A 40 -17.84 15.37 13.11
CA ALA A 40 -17.09 16.18 12.16
C ALA A 40 -17.99 16.91 11.17
N THR A 41 -17.67 18.17 10.91
CA THR A 41 -18.17 18.95 9.78
C THR A 41 -17.00 19.60 9.03
N VAL A 42 -17.17 19.87 7.74
CA VAL A 42 -16.16 20.54 6.93
C VAL A 42 -16.04 22.01 7.36
N ARG A 43 -14.81 22.46 7.60
CA ARG A 43 -14.52 23.86 8.01
C ARG A 43 -14.50 24.82 6.83
N ASN A 44 -13.99 24.36 5.70
CA ASN A 44 -13.70 25.14 4.48
C ASN A 44 -14.42 24.54 3.26
N PRO A 45 -15.77 24.68 3.18
CA PRO A 45 -16.57 24.09 2.11
C PRO A 45 -16.19 24.57 0.70
N GLU A 46 -15.59 25.75 0.57
CA GLU A 46 -15.07 26.29 -0.70
C GLU A 46 -13.95 25.43 -1.31
N VAL A 47 -13.15 24.75 -0.47
CA VAL A 47 -12.13 23.81 -0.94
C VAL A 47 -12.80 22.56 -1.49
N VAL A 48 -13.85 22.07 -0.84
CA VAL A 48 -14.64 20.93 -1.34
C VAL A 48 -15.34 21.27 -2.65
N GLU A 49 -15.83 22.49 -2.81
CA GLU A 49 -16.38 22.97 -4.08
C GLU A 49 -15.33 22.97 -5.20
N THR A 50 -14.12 23.46 -4.91
CA THR A 50 -12.99 23.42 -5.86
C THR A 50 -12.63 21.99 -6.26
N VAL A 51 -12.52 21.07 -5.29
CA VAL A 51 -12.28 19.64 -5.53
C VAL A 51 -13.38 19.03 -6.40
N SER A 52 -14.65 19.36 -6.12
CA SER A 52 -15.79 18.85 -6.87
C SER A 52 -15.77 19.32 -8.32
N GLN A 53 -15.40 20.58 -8.57
CA GLN A 53 -15.24 21.11 -9.92
C GLN A 53 -14.10 20.41 -10.68
N LEU A 54 -12.93 20.25 -10.05
CA LEU A 54 -11.77 19.60 -10.66
C LEU A 54 -12.03 18.11 -10.96
N LEU A 55 -12.74 17.42 -10.09
CA LEU A 55 -13.16 16.03 -10.29
C LEU A 55 -14.44 15.90 -11.15
N CYS A 56 -15.00 17.03 -11.61
CA CYS A 56 -16.23 17.08 -12.39
C CYS A 56 -17.39 16.29 -11.75
N LEU A 57 -17.56 16.48 -10.44
CA LEU A 57 -18.64 15.93 -9.62
C LEU A 57 -19.82 16.90 -9.56
N GLU A 58 -21.05 16.37 -9.58
CA GLU A 58 -22.26 17.20 -9.60
C GLU A 58 -22.54 17.91 -8.27
N SER A 59 -22.12 17.34 -7.14
CA SER A 59 -22.50 17.79 -5.81
C SER A 59 -21.33 17.82 -4.82
N SER A 60 -20.90 19.02 -4.44
CA SER A 60 -19.93 19.21 -3.34
C SER A 60 -20.48 18.80 -1.98
N ALA A 61 -21.80 18.77 -1.84
CA ALA A 61 -22.47 18.27 -0.64
C ALA A 61 -22.31 16.75 -0.49
N GLU A 62 -22.31 15.99 -1.60
CA GLU A 62 -22.07 14.55 -1.57
C GLU A 62 -20.61 14.22 -1.21
N VAL A 63 -19.66 15.01 -1.71
CA VAL A 63 -18.25 14.89 -1.32
C VAL A 63 -18.08 15.17 0.17
N SER A 64 -18.71 16.24 0.68
CA SER A 64 -18.69 16.56 2.10
C SER A 64 -19.29 15.42 2.93
N PHE A 65 -20.46 14.92 2.53
CA PHE A 65 -21.13 13.78 3.17
C PHE A 65 -20.23 12.54 3.20
N ALA A 66 -19.59 12.22 2.08
CA ALA A 66 -18.73 11.05 1.94
C ALA A 66 -17.50 11.12 2.87
N LEU A 67 -16.95 12.32 3.07
CA LEU A 67 -15.79 12.54 3.95
C LEU A 67 -16.16 12.55 5.44
N THR A 68 -17.40 12.92 5.79
CA THR A 68 -17.82 13.08 7.20
C THR A 68 -18.73 11.98 7.71
N THR A 69 -19.19 11.05 6.87
CA THR A 69 -20.26 10.10 7.25
C THR A 69 -19.90 8.65 6.99
N LEU A 70 -20.09 7.82 8.02
CA LEU A 70 -20.16 6.37 7.89
C LEU A 70 -21.59 5.96 7.55
N ARG A 71 -21.79 5.35 6.38
CA ARG A 71 -23.04 4.66 6.04
C ARG A 71 -22.89 3.17 6.34
N THR A 72 -23.82 2.61 7.11
CA THR A 72 -23.88 1.17 7.40
C THR A 72 -25.28 0.64 7.12
N VAL A 73 -25.40 -0.61 6.67
CA VAL A 73 -26.72 -1.24 6.48
C VAL A 73 -27.05 -2.09 7.70
N THR A 74 -28.06 -1.67 8.46
CA THR A 74 -28.56 -2.42 9.62
C THR A 74 -29.99 -2.87 9.33
N ARG A 75 -30.24 -4.19 9.34
CA ARG A 75 -31.56 -4.77 9.06
C ARG A 75 -32.18 -4.35 7.70
N GLY A 76 -31.32 -4.05 6.72
CA GLY A 76 -31.75 -3.62 5.38
C GLY A 76 -31.98 -2.12 5.23
N GLU A 77 -31.83 -1.33 6.30
CA GLU A 77 -31.94 0.13 6.26
C GLU A 77 -30.56 0.79 6.37
N PRO A 78 -30.28 1.83 5.57
CA PRO A 78 -29.07 2.61 5.71
C PRO A 78 -29.13 3.46 6.99
N VAL A 79 -28.12 3.33 7.83
CA VAL A 79 -27.91 4.12 9.03
C VAL A 79 -26.64 4.93 8.84
N ASP A 80 -26.81 6.25 8.90
CA ASP A 80 -25.74 7.23 8.74
C ASP A 80 -25.26 7.71 10.11
N LYS A 81 -23.94 7.64 10.34
CA LYS A 81 -23.30 8.13 11.56
C LYS A 81 -22.13 9.03 11.17
N LEU A 82 -22.07 10.23 11.77
CA LEU A 82 -20.95 11.15 11.56
C LEU A 82 -19.65 10.60 12.16
N TYR A 83 -18.55 10.83 11.46
CA TYR A 83 -17.19 10.55 11.91
C TYR A 83 -16.74 11.57 12.97
N SER A 84 -15.75 11.22 13.77
CA SER A 84 -14.94 12.21 14.49
C SER A 84 -14.01 12.95 13.54
N CYS A 85 -13.51 14.12 13.94
CA CYS A 85 -12.60 14.92 13.10
C CYS A 85 -11.33 14.14 12.70
N SER A 86 -10.79 13.36 13.64
CA SER A 86 -9.65 12.48 13.38
C SER A 86 -9.99 11.42 12.33
N LYS A 87 -11.17 10.79 12.43
CA LYS A 87 -11.57 9.77 11.46
C LYS A 87 -11.87 10.37 10.09
N ALA A 88 -12.47 11.55 10.01
CA ALA A 88 -12.71 12.26 8.75
C ALA A 88 -11.39 12.63 8.04
N ALA A 89 -10.35 13.05 8.79
CA ALA A 89 -9.02 13.28 8.23
C ALA A 89 -8.40 12.02 7.62
N VAL A 90 -8.52 10.87 8.30
CA VAL A 90 -8.08 9.57 7.76
C VAL A 90 -8.83 9.21 6.47
N VAL A 91 -10.14 9.47 6.41
CA VAL A 91 -10.96 9.21 5.23
C VAL A 91 -10.57 10.11 4.05
N ARG A 92 -10.31 11.40 4.30
CA ARG A 92 -9.77 12.36 3.31
C ARG A 92 -8.43 11.87 2.75
N ASP A 93 -7.52 11.44 3.60
CA ASP A 93 -6.20 10.97 3.18
C ASP A 93 -6.31 9.66 2.37
N ALA A 94 -7.22 8.76 2.76
CA ALA A 94 -7.53 7.55 1.99
C ALA A 94 -8.12 7.88 0.61
N ALA A 95 -8.98 8.89 0.50
CA ALA A 95 -9.53 9.36 -0.77
C ALA A 95 -8.42 9.89 -1.70
N ALA A 96 -7.53 10.73 -1.17
CA ALA A 96 -6.38 11.24 -1.92
C ALA A 96 -5.46 10.11 -2.41
N LYS A 97 -5.13 9.15 -1.54
CA LYS A 97 -4.33 7.97 -1.90
C LYS A 97 -5.00 7.12 -2.98
N ALA A 98 -6.31 6.89 -2.87
CA ALA A 98 -7.07 6.11 -3.85
C ALA A 98 -7.07 6.77 -5.24
N LEU A 99 -7.27 8.09 -5.31
CA LEU A 99 -7.21 8.85 -6.55
C LEU A 99 -5.81 8.80 -7.18
N TYR A 100 -4.76 8.99 -6.39
CA TYR A 100 -3.38 8.90 -6.87
C TYR A 100 -3.06 7.49 -7.39
N SER A 101 -3.45 6.46 -6.64
CA SER A 101 -3.25 5.05 -7.03
C SER A 101 -3.96 4.73 -8.34
N ARG A 102 -5.23 5.15 -8.48
CA ARG A 102 -6.01 4.96 -9.72
C ARG A 102 -5.38 5.67 -10.91
N MET A 103 -4.93 6.91 -10.74
CA MET A 103 -4.22 7.68 -11.75
C MET A 103 -2.92 6.98 -12.18
N PHE A 104 -2.12 6.53 -11.22
CA PHE A 104 -0.87 5.84 -11.49
C PHE A 104 -1.10 4.53 -12.25
N GLN A 105 -2.08 3.72 -11.82
CA GLN A 105 -2.48 2.51 -12.54
C GLN A 105 -2.93 2.81 -13.97
N TRP A 106 -3.69 3.89 -14.18
CA TRP A 106 -4.10 4.31 -15.51
C TRP A 106 -2.90 4.69 -16.38
N ILE A 107 -1.94 5.46 -15.84
CA ILE A 107 -0.70 5.82 -16.54
C ILE A 107 0.06 4.56 -16.96
N VAL A 108 0.25 3.59 -16.04
CA VAL A 108 0.92 2.31 -16.34
C VAL A 108 0.18 1.53 -17.43
N SER A 109 -1.15 1.42 -17.34
CA SER A 109 -1.98 0.77 -18.35
C SER A 109 -1.84 1.43 -19.73
N ARG A 110 -1.80 2.77 -19.75
CA ARG A 110 -1.62 3.56 -20.96
C ARG A 110 -0.25 3.32 -21.61
N ILE A 111 0.81 3.32 -20.81
CA ILE A 111 2.17 2.98 -21.24
C ILE A 111 2.19 1.56 -21.82
N ASN A 112 1.63 0.58 -21.10
CA ASN A 112 1.58 -0.82 -21.56
C ASN A 112 0.83 -0.97 -22.89
N THR A 113 -0.28 -0.24 -23.07
CA THR A 113 -1.05 -0.24 -24.32
C THR A 113 -0.24 0.31 -25.50
N HIS A 114 0.66 1.27 -25.26
CA HIS A 114 1.52 1.85 -26.30
C HIS A 114 2.78 1.01 -26.58
N LEU A 115 3.30 0.32 -25.57
CA LEU A 115 4.50 -0.52 -25.67
C LEU A 115 4.19 -1.97 -26.12
N GLN A 116 2.92 -2.39 -26.13
CA GLN A 116 2.56 -3.73 -26.57
C GLN A 116 3.04 -4.00 -28.01
N PRO A 117 3.60 -5.19 -28.32
CA PRO A 117 4.01 -5.55 -29.67
C PRO A 117 2.84 -5.39 -30.65
N ARG A 118 3.08 -4.75 -31.81
CA ARG A 118 2.06 -4.49 -32.84
C ARG A 118 1.57 -5.76 -33.53
N ASP A 119 2.33 -6.85 -33.42
CA ASP A 119 2.02 -8.10 -34.08
C ASP A 119 1.00 -8.92 -33.28
N ASN A 120 -0.27 -8.73 -33.64
CA ASN A 120 -1.30 -9.74 -33.54
C ASN A 120 -0.92 -10.96 -34.40
N TYR A 121 0.09 -11.73 -34.01
CA TYR A 121 0.16 -13.13 -34.40
C TYR A 121 -0.98 -13.85 -33.68
N SER A 122 -2.16 -13.80 -34.29
CA SER A 122 -3.32 -14.66 -34.03
C SER A 122 -3.65 -14.89 -32.55
N ARG A 123 -4.44 -13.97 -31.96
CA ARG A 123 -5.28 -14.26 -30.78
C ARG A 123 -6.23 -15.47 -30.99
N SER A 124 -6.29 -16.02 -32.21
CA SER A 124 -7.01 -17.23 -32.60
C SER A 124 -6.18 -18.52 -32.61
N LYS A 125 -4.91 -18.50 -32.19
CA LYS A 125 -4.14 -19.69 -31.83
C LYS A 125 -3.44 -19.49 -30.51
N LEU A 126 -4.23 -19.49 -29.44
CA LEU A 126 -3.74 -19.75 -28.09
C LEU A 126 -3.37 -21.24 -27.97
N SER A 127 -2.48 -21.74 -28.84
CA SER A 127 -1.76 -22.98 -28.57
C SER A 127 -0.65 -22.63 -27.60
N VAL A 128 -0.60 -23.35 -26.50
CA VAL A 128 0.31 -23.23 -25.34
C VAL A 128 1.78 -23.54 -25.72
N THR A 129 2.23 -23.19 -26.92
CA THR A 129 3.45 -23.76 -27.54
C THR A 129 4.29 -22.79 -28.38
N GLU A 130 4.04 -21.47 -28.36
CA GLU A 130 5.00 -20.51 -28.90
C GLU A 130 5.68 -19.77 -27.74
N ASP A 131 6.88 -20.22 -27.38
CA ASP A 131 7.75 -19.58 -26.40
C ASP A 131 8.17 -18.20 -26.92
N HIS A 132 7.41 -17.16 -26.59
CA HIS A 132 7.91 -15.81 -26.73
C HIS A 132 9.07 -15.62 -25.74
N LEU A 133 10.29 -15.54 -26.26
CA LEU A 133 11.47 -15.22 -25.47
C LEU A 133 11.33 -13.80 -24.94
N ASN A 134 11.26 -13.66 -23.62
CA ASN A 134 11.13 -12.38 -22.93
C ASN A 134 12.37 -12.15 -22.05
N ILE A 135 12.85 -10.91 -22.00
CA ILE A 135 13.88 -10.47 -21.05
C ILE A 135 13.18 -9.66 -19.97
N GLY A 136 13.19 -10.17 -18.74
CA GLY A 136 12.67 -9.46 -17.57
C GLY A 136 13.75 -8.56 -16.96
N ILE A 137 13.40 -7.31 -16.67
CA ILE A 137 14.25 -6.39 -15.90
C ILE A 137 13.51 -6.09 -14.61
N LEU A 138 14.17 -6.34 -13.48
CA LEU A 138 13.64 -6.05 -12.15
C LEU A 138 14.42 -4.86 -11.58
N ASP A 139 13.73 -3.75 -11.36
CA ASP A 139 14.24 -2.56 -10.69
C ASP A 139 13.34 -2.27 -9.49
N ILE A 140 13.86 -2.44 -8.28
CA ILE A 140 13.14 -2.26 -7.03
C ILE A 140 13.94 -1.37 -6.08
N PHE A 141 13.28 -0.78 -5.10
CA PHE A 141 13.95 -0.05 -4.03
C PHE A 141 14.92 -0.97 -3.27
N GLY A 142 16.10 -0.42 -2.95
CA GLY A 142 17.05 -1.09 -2.08
C GLY A 142 16.58 -1.10 -0.62
N PHE A 143 17.36 -1.75 0.24
CA PHE A 143 17.12 -1.78 1.68
C PHE A 143 17.13 -0.37 2.30
N GLU A 144 16.18 -0.08 3.19
CA GLU A 144 16.02 1.23 3.84
C GLU A 144 16.18 1.14 5.36
N ASN A 145 16.89 2.12 5.94
CA ASN A 145 16.97 2.32 7.38
C ASN A 145 17.07 3.82 7.69
N PHE A 146 15.96 4.41 8.09
CA PHE A 146 15.84 5.82 8.46
C PHE A 146 15.83 6.02 9.98
N GLU A 147 15.82 7.27 10.41
CA GLU A 147 15.65 7.62 11.84
C GLU A 147 14.30 7.10 12.38
N ALA A 148 13.25 7.13 11.55
CA ALA A 148 11.92 6.58 11.83
C ALA A 148 11.48 5.69 10.67
N ASN A 149 11.39 4.38 10.89
CA ASN A 149 10.96 3.41 9.88
C ASN A 149 9.50 3.02 10.13
N SER A 150 8.63 3.27 9.16
CA SER A 150 7.20 2.95 9.28
C SER A 150 6.82 1.68 8.49
N PHE A 151 5.53 1.48 8.27
CA PHE A 151 4.98 0.31 7.59
C PHE A 151 5.52 0.16 6.15
N GLU A 152 5.79 1.28 5.49
CA GLU A 152 6.34 1.30 4.14
C GLU A 152 7.76 0.69 4.12
N GLN A 153 8.65 1.12 5.02
CA GLN A 153 9.99 0.53 5.18
C GLN A 153 9.90 -0.95 5.57
N PHE A 154 8.95 -1.30 6.44
CA PHE A 154 8.70 -2.69 6.84
C PHE A 154 8.39 -3.59 5.63
N CYS A 155 7.57 -3.11 4.69
CA CYS A 155 7.27 -3.82 3.44
C CYS A 155 8.44 -3.82 2.45
N ILE A 156 9.15 -2.68 2.29
CA ILE A 156 10.31 -2.56 1.39
C ILE A 156 11.43 -3.51 1.83
N ASN A 157 11.73 -3.55 3.12
CA ASN A 157 12.77 -4.41 3.67
C ASN A 157 12.38 -5.89 3.58
N LEU A 158 11.10 -6.25 3.77
CA LEU A 158 10.61 -7.61 3.51
C LEU A 158 10.77 -8.03 2.04
N ALA A 159 10.48 -7.13 1.09
CA ALA A 159 10.70 -7.41 -0.33
C ALA A 159 12.20 -7.65 -0.63
N ASN A 160 13.08 -6.84 -0.04
CA ASN A 160 14.53 -7.00 -0.15
C ASN A 160 15.02 -8.31 0.49
N GLU A 161 14.47 -8.73 1.63
CA GLU A 161 14.77 -10.03 2.23
C GLU A 161 14.39 -11.18 1.30
N GLN A 162 13.22 -11.12 0.66
CA GLN A 162 12.79 -12.16 -0.30
C GLN A 162 13.69 -12.20 -1.53
N LEU A 163 14.10 -11.03 -2.03
CA LEU A 163 15.05 -10.95 -3.12
C LEU A 163 16.42 -11.53 -2.72
N GLN A 164 16.92 -11.20 -1.52
CA GLN A 164 18.15 -11.76 -0.98
C GLN A 164 18.07 -13.28 -0.81
N GLN A 165 16.93 -13.80 -0.34
CA GLN A 165 16.70 -15.25 -0.23
C GLN A 165 16.75 -15.91 -1.60
N TYR A 166 16.12 -15.30 -2.61
CA TYR A 166 16.16 -15.78 -3.99
C TYR A 166 17.60 -15.80 -4.54
N PHE A 167 18.37 -14.74 -4.34
CA PHE A 167 19.80 -14.68 -4.72
C PHE A 167 20.60 -15.80 -4.05
N ASN A 168 20.43 -15.96 -2.74
CA ASN A 168 21.12 -16.98 -1.95
C ASN A 168 20.81 -18.41 -2.45
N HIS A 169 19.56 -18.70 -2.80
CA HIS A 169 19.19 -20.04 -3.21
C HIS A 169 19.49 -20.33 -4.69
N GLN A 170 19.22 -19.37 -5.58
CA GLN A 170 19.27 -19.61 -7.02
C GLN A 170 20.67 -19.39 -7.57
N ILE A 171 21.31 -18.25 -7.26
CA ILE A 171 22.62 -17.95 -7.85
C ILE A 171 23.66 -18.91 -7.31
N PHE A 172 23.74 -19.12 -5.99
CA PHE A 172 24.75 -20.04 -5.44
C PHE A 172 24.52 -21.50 -5.83
N ALA A 173 23.27 -21.97 -5.92
CA ALA A 173 23.02 -23.33 -6.40
C ALA A 173 23.40 -23.49 -7.87
N MET A 174 23.09 -22.51 -8.72
CA MET A 174 23.49 -22.51 -10.13
C MET A 174 25.01 -22.46 -10.29
N GLU A 175 25.69 -21.64 -9.48
CA GLU A 175 27.14 -21.47 -9.55
C GLU A 175 27.89 -22.73 -9.09
N LYS A 176 27.44 -23.37 -8.00
CA LYS A 176 27.96 -24.69 -7.59
C LYS A 176 27.75 -25.76 -8.66
N LEU A 177 26.58 -25.76 -9.31
CA LEU A 177 26.30 -26.70 -10.39
C LEU A 177 27.23 -26.49 -11.59
N GLU A 178 27.52 -25.24 -11.95
CA GLU A 178 28.40 -24.93 -13.08
C GLU A 178 29.87 -25.25 -12.76
N CYS A 179 30.36 -24.90 -11.56
CA CYS A 179 31.70 -25.28 -11.10
C CYS A 179 31.90 -26.81 -11.15
N ALA A 180 30.90 -27.59 -10.71
CA ALA A 180 30.94 -29.04 -10.75
C ALA A 180 31.00 -29.59 -12.20
N LYS A 181 30.30 -28.95 -13.16
CA LYS A 181 30.38 -29.33 -14.59
C LYS A 181 31.74 -29.04 -15.19
N GLU A 182 32.37 -27.94 -14.79
CA GLU A 182 33.70 -27.55 -15.28
C GLU A 182 34.85 -28.29 -14.58
N GLY A 183 34.56 -29.14 -13.59
CA GLY A 183 35.56 -29.90 -12.85
C GLY A 183 36.39 -29.05 -11.90
N VAL A 184 35.84 -27.92 -11.45
CA VAL A 184 36.43 -27.07 -10.41
C VAL A 184 36.13 -27.72 -9.06
N ASP A 185 37.16 -27.85 -8.21
CA ASP A 185 37.01 -28.35 -6.84
C ASP A 185 35.98 -27.52 -6.07
N ASP A 186 35.16 -28.19 -5.25
CA ASP A 186 34.02 -27.58 -4.55
C ASP A 186 34.45 -26.35 -3.74
N LEU A 187 34.00 -25.17 -4.15
CA LEU A 187 34.25 -23.93 -3.43
C LEU A 187 33.35 -23.92 -2.20
N ASP A 188 33.95 -23.85 -1.00
CA ASP A 188 33.22 -23.69 0.27
C ASP A 188 32.67 -22.26 0.38
N ILE A 189 31.66 -21.96 -0.43
CA ILE A 189 30.92 -20.70 -0.40
C ILE A 189 29.87 -20.84 0.69
N SER A 190 30.11 -20.16 1.81
CA SER A 190 29.14 -19.98 2.89
C SER A 190 28.40 -18.66 2.71
N TYR A 191 27.08 -18.69 2.92
CA TYR A 191 26.23 -17.51 2.95
C TYR A 191 25.37 -17.54 4.21
N THR A 192 24.91 -16.36 4.63
CA THR A 192 23.96 -16.25 5.74
C THR A 192 22.57 -16.56 5.22
N ASP A 193 21.97 -17.63 5.74
CA ASP A 193 20.58 -17.96 5.47
C ASP A 193 19.65 -16.96 6.19
N ASN A 194 18.88 -16.22 5.40
CA ASN A 194 17.91 -15.23 5.88
C ASN A 194 16.49 -15.79 5.95
N THR A 195 16.28 -17.09 5.70
CA THR A 195 14.98 -17.77 5.88
C THR A 195 14.34 -17.53 7.25
N PRO A 196 15.08 -17.50 8.38
CA PRO A 196 14.50 -17.16 9.68
C PRO A 196 13.85 -15.77 9.73
N VAL A 197 14.38 -14.78 8.99
CA VAL A 197 13.77 -13.45 8.89
C VAL A 197 12.50 -13.55 8.04
N ILE A 198 12.55 -14.23 6.89
CA ILE A 198 11.36 -14.43 6.04
C ILE A 198 10.22 -15.10 6.80
N ASP A 199 10.51 -16.16 7.55
CA ASP A 199 9.53 -16.88 8.35
C ASP A 199 8.95 -15.99 9.46
N LEU A 200 9.77 -15.16 10.12
CA LEU A 200 9.29 -14.18 11.09
C LEU A 200 8.19 -13.28 10.50
N PHE A 201 8.31 -12.86 9.24
CA PHE A 201 7.29 -12.05 8.58
C PHE A 201 6.09 -12.86 8.06
N LEU A 202 6.35 -13.96 7.36
CA LEU A 202 5.38 -14.63 6.47
C LEU A 202 4.82 -15.96 7.00
N ALA A 203 5.42 -16.55 8.03
CA ALA A 203 5.00 -17.86 8.52
C ALA A 203 3.53 -17.87 8.95
N ARG A 204 2.86 -19.00 8.68
CA ARG A 204 1.48 -19.25 9.12
C ARG A 204 1.47 -20.40 10.13
N PRO A 205 0.66 -20.33 11.20
CA PRO A 205 -0.32 -19.27 11.49
C PRO A 205 0.26 -18.06 12.22
N ILE A 206 1.52 -18.10 12.66
CA ILE A 206 2.13 -17.07 13.51
C ILE A 206 3.31 -16.44 12.75
N GLY A 207 3.06 -15.28 12.14
CA GLY A 207 4.02 -14.41 11.45
C GLY A 207 3.60 -12.96 11.65
N LEU A 208 4.53 -12.00 11.55
CA LEU A 208 4.23 -10.58 11.81
C LEU A 208 3.06 -10.06 10.97
N LEU A 209 2.99 -10.41 9.68
CA LEU A 209 1.87 -10.00 8.83
C LEU A 209 0.55 -10.66 9.23
N CYS A 210 0.57 -11.92 9.69
CA CYS A 210 -0.64 -12.59 10.19
C CYS A 210 -1.14 -11.93 11.48
N LEU A 211 -0.23 -11.57 12.40
CA LEU A 211 -0.58 -10.86 13.63
C LEU A 211 -1.14 -9.46 13.34
N LEU A 212 -0.58 -8.76 12.35
CA LEU A 212 -1.07 -7.46 11.91
C LEU A 212 -2.47 -7.57 11.28
N ASP A 213 -2.70 -8.57 10.42
CA ASP A 213 -4.00 -8.85 9.81
C ASP A 213 -5.08 -9.14 10.85
N GLU A 214 -4.74 -9.88 11.91
CA GLU A 214 -5.66 -10.12 13.03
C GLU A 214 -6.10 -8.81 13.69
N GLN A 215 -5.17 -7.87 13.91
CA GLN A 215 -5.53 -6.57 14.46
C GLN A 215 -6.34 -5.73 13.47
N CYS A 216 -6.05 -5.81 12.18
CA CYS A 216 -6.81 -5.07 11.16
C CYS A 216 -8.27 -5.52 11.10
N LYS A 217 -8.53 -6.84 11.24
CA LYS A 217 -9.89 -7.42 11.22
C LYS A 217 -10.64 -7.28 12.54
N GLY A 218 -9.93 -7.09 13.66
CA GLY A 218 -10.53 -6.93 14.98
C GLY A 218 -11.33 -5.63 15.11
N LEU A 219 -12.50 -5.69 15.76
CA LEU A 219 -13.34 -4.51 16.06
C LEU A 219 -12.58 -3.45 16.86
N ASN A 220 -11.66 -3.88 17.74
CA ASN A 220 -10.82 -3.02 18.60
C ASN A 220 -9.33 -3.33 18.41
N GLY A 221 -8.90 -3.62 17.18
CA GLY A 221 -7.48 -3.78 16.87
C GLY A 221 -6.68 -2.54 17.28
N SER A 222 -5.50 -2.75 17.87
CA SER A 222 -4.61 -1.65 18.24
C SER A 222 -3.14 -2.03 18.03
N GLU A 223 -2.32 -1.04 17.73
CA GLU A 223 -0.87 -1.16 17.55
C GLU A 223 -0.23 -1.70 18.83
N LYS A 224 -0.75 -1.31 20.01
CA LYS A 224 -0.32 -1.85 21.31
C LYS A 224 -0.52 -3.36 21.40
N ALA A 225 -1.69 -3.85 20.98
CA ALA A 225 -1.99 -5.27 20.97
C ALA A 225 -1.12 -6.02 19.94
N PHE A 226 -0.83 -5.42 18.78
CA PHE A 226 0.09 -5.97 17.79
C PHE A 226 1.51 -6.11 18.34
N VAL A 227 2.08 -5.07 18.95
CA VAL A 227 3.42 -5.11 19.57
C VAL A 227 3.48 -6.14 20.70
N GLN A 228 2.46 -6.17 21.56
CA GLN A 228 2.40 -7.13 22.67
C GLN A 228 2.35 -8.57 22.15
N ARG A 229 1.48 -8.87 21.18
CA ARG A 229 1.38 -10.20 20.54
C ARG A 229 2.71 -10.59 19.87
N SER A 230 3.33 -9.67 19.13
CA SER A 230 4.62 -9.92 18.47
C SER A 230 5.71 -10.24 19.50
N ARG A 231 5.75 -9.53 20.61
CA ARG A 231 6.67 -9.81 21.73
C ARG A 231 6.40 -11.17 22.38
N GLU A 232 5.14 -11.52 22.63
CA GLU A 232 4.76 -12.82 23.21
C GLU A 232 5.14 -13.99 22.28
N SER A 233 4.98 -13.80 20.97
CA SER A 233 5.30 -14.82 19.96
C SER A 233 6.79 -14.96 19.67
N PHE A 234 7.56 -13.86 19.65
CA PHE A 234 8.91 -13.83 19.09
C PHE A 234 10.02 -13.40 20.06
N ASN A 235 9.77 -13.28 21.37
CA ASN A 235 10.80 -12.85 22.35
C ASN A 235 12.10 -13.68 22.37
N LYS A 236 12.07 -14.92 21.91
CA LYS A 236 13.22 -15.84 21.82
C LYS A 236 13.72 -16.01 20.39
N HIS A 237 13.09 -15.36 19.42
CA HIS A 237 13.46 -15.46 18.02
C HIS A 237 14.76 -14.68 17.78
N GLN A 238 15.73 -15.30 17.11
CA GLN A 238 17.08 -14.74 16.95
C GLN A 238 17.12 -13.41 16.18
N CYS A 239 16.14 -13.18 15.30
CA CYS A 239 16.05 -11.97 14.48
C CYS A 239 15.05 -10.93 15.01
N PHE A 240 14.48 -11.12 16.21
CA PHE A 240 13.46 -10.21 16.76
C PHE A 240 13.89 -9.69 18.14
N ALA A 241 14.03 -8.37 18.25
CA ALA A 241 14.37 -7.70 19.50
C ALA A 241 13.21 -6.80 19.96
N PRO A 242 12.51 -7.16 21.06
CA PRO A 242 11.43 -6.35 21.61
C PRO A 242 11.95 -5.17 22.43
N HIS A 243 11.29 -4.02 22.34
CA HIS A 243 11.54 -2.90 23.24
C HIS A 243 10.82 -3.08 24.59
N ARG A 244 11.35 -2.43 25.63
CA ARG A 244 10.80 -2.49 27.00
C ARG A 244 9.69 -1.47 27.20
N GLY A 245 8.83 -1.72 28.18
CA GLY A 245 7.76 -0.80 28.57
C GLY A 245 6.64 -0.74 27.54
N ASN A 246 6.12 0.47 27.30
CA ASN A 246 4.98 0.75 26.43
C ASN A 246 5.40 1.32 25.06
N ALA A 247 6.66 1.12 24.67
CA ALA A 247 7.17 1.60 23.39
C ALA A 247 6.42 0.89 22.23
N LEU A 248 5.95 1.65 21.26
CA LEU A 248 5.26 1.15 20.07
C LEU A 248 6.25 0.83 18.96
N GLU A 249 7.26 0.02 19.28
CA GLU A 249 8.37 -0.29 18.39
C GLU A 249 8.98 -1.66 18.68
N PHE A 250 9.56 -2.27 17.65
CA PHE A 250 10.40 -3.47 17.75
C PHE A 250 11.51 -3.40 16.71
N THR A 251 12.61 -4.12 16.96
CA THR A 251 13.74 -4.21 16.04
C THR A 251 13.76 -5.58 15.38
N ILE A 252 14.04 -5.61 14.09
CA ILE A 252 14.30 -6.84 13.33
C ILE A 252 15.74 -6.81 12.82
N SER A 253 16.45 -7.93 13.02
CA SER A 253 17.79 -8.13 12.48
C SER A 253 17.69 -8.68 11.06
N HIS A 254 17.83 -7.79 10.08
CA HIS A 254 17.82 -8.09 8.66
C HIS A 254 19.21 -8.49 8.15
N TYR A 255 19.28 -9.01 6.91
CA TYR A 255 20.57 -9.31 6.28
C TYR A 255 21.49 -8.07 6.17
N ALA A 256 20.90 -6.88 6.04
CA ALA A 256 21.61 -5.61 5.90
C ALA A 256 21.86 -4.87 7.24
N GLY A 257 21.33 -5.38 8.35
CA GLY A 257 21.50 -4.80 9.69
C GLY A 257 20.20 -4.72 10.49
N ASP A 258 20.32 -4.20 11.71
CA ASP A 258 19.18 -4.01 12.60
C ASP A 258 18.34 -2.79 12.20
N VAL A 259 17.03 -2.97 12.06
CA VAL A 259 16.08 -1.89 11.76
C VAL A 259 15.00 -1.85 12.82
N THR A 260 14.82 -0.68 13.43
CA THR A 260 13.73 -0.42 14.38
C THR A 260 12.54 0.17 13.65
N TYR A 261 11.39 -0.48 13.81
CA TYR A 261 10.12 -0.05 13.21
C TYR A 261 9.22 0.61 14.24
N GLU A 262 8.76 1.82 13.92
CA GLU A 262 7.74 2.54 14.65
C GLU A 262 6.36 2.07 14.18
N ILE A 263 5.61 1.46 15.09
CA ILE A 263 4.39 0.71 14.77
C ILE A 263 3.16 1.60 14.70
N GLU A 264 3.28 2.87 15.09
CA GLU A 264 2.20 3.85 14.99
C GLU A 264 1.66 3.95 13.55
N GLY A 265 0.34 3.81 13.40
CA GLY A 265 -0.35 3.86 12.11
C GLY A 265 -0.26 2.59 11.26
N PHE A 266 0.42 1.51 11.71
CA PHE A 266 0.52 0.25 10.94
C PHE A 266 -0.85 -0.34 10.58
N ILE A 267 -1.80 -0.33 11.51
CA ILE A 267 -3.13 -0.93 11.27
C ILE A 267 -3.89 -0.14 10.22
N GLU A 268 -3.85 1.19 10.30
CA GLU A 268 -4.54 2.05 9.33
C GLU A 268 -3.92 1.91 7.94
N LYS A 269 -2.59 1.89 7.87
CA LYS A 269 -1.85 1.69 6.61
C LYS A 269 -2.08 0.31 6.00
N ASN A 270 -2.23 -0.74 6.80
CA ASN A 270 -2.49 -2.10 6.31
C ASN A 270 -3.97 -2.36 5.97
N ARG A 271 -4.93 -1.66 6.60
CA ARG A 271 -6.36 -1.82 6.27
C ARG A 271 -6.70 -1.40 4.86
N ASP A 272 -6.02 -0.37 4.35
CA ASP A 272 -6.12 0.16 2.98
C ASP A 272 -7.57 0.18 2.42
N SER A 273 -8.53 0.57 3.26
CA SER A 273 -9.96 0.49 2.96
C SER A 273 -10.53 1.87 2.68
N LEU A 274 -11.12 2.06 1.50
CA LEU A 274 -11.87 3.26 1.16
C LEU A 274 -13.34 3.10 1.61
N PRO A 275 -13.93 4.03 2.40
CA PRO A 275 -15.34 3.97 2.76
C PRO A 275 -16.25 3.99 1.52
N GLU A 276 -17.34 3.23 1.58
CA GLU A 276 -18.33 3.12 0.49
C GLU A 276 -18.86 4.48 0.01
N PRO A 277 -19.21 5.45 0.90
CA PRO A 277 -19.64 6.78 0.44
C PRO A 277 -18.60 7.51 -0.41
N VAL A 278 -17.30 7.36 -0.09
CA VAL A 278 -16.21 7.96 -0.88
C VAL A 278 -16.06 7.24 -2.20
N ALA A 279 -16.09 5.90 -2.19
CA ALA A 279 -16.03 5.11 -3.41
C ALA A 279 -17.19 5.47 -4.37
N ASP A 280 -18.41 5.64 -3.83
CA ASP A 280 -19.57 6.02 -4.62
C ASP A 280 -19.48 7.45 -5.15
N ALA A 281 -19.09 8.42 -4.31
CA ALA A 281 -18.90 9.79 -4.76
C ALA A 281 -17.88 9.86 -5.91
N LEU A 282 -16.78 9.11 -5.82
CA LEU A 282 -15.76 9.06 -6.87
C LEU A 282 -16.20 8.33 -8.14
N ARG A 283 -17.19 7.43 -8.08
CA ARG A 283 -17.73 6.74 -9.28
C ARG A 283 -18.50 7.67 -10.22
N PHE A 284 -19.02 8.77 -9.71
CA PHE A 284 -19.79 9.74 -10.50
C PHE A 284 -18.92 10.81 -11.17
N THR A 285 -17.60 10.72 -11.06
CA THR A 285 -16.70 11.58 -11.83
C THR A 285 -16.87 11.33 -13.33
N SER A 286 -16.86 12.40 -14.10
CA SER A 286 -16.84 12.34 -15.57
C SER A 286 -15.40 12.34 -16.14
N LEU A 287 -14.38 12.34 -15.29
CA LEU A 287 -12.98 12.22 -15.72
C LEU A 287 -12.73 10.82 -16.27
N GLN A 288 -12.25 10.72 -17.51
CA GLN A 288 -12.02 9.43 -18.18
C GLN A 288 -10.90 8.59 -17.54
N LEU A 289 -10.07 9.20 -16.70
CA LEU A 289 -8.94 8.56 -16.01
C LEU A 289 -9.37 7.72 -14.80
N LEU A 290 -10.50 8.07 -14.16
CA LEU A 290 -11.00 7.47 -12.93
C LEU A 290 -12.06 6.40 -13.26
#